data_AF-E4XB41-F1
#
_entry.id   AF-E4XB41-F1
#
_cell.length_a   1.000
_cell.length_b   1.000
_cell.length_c   1.000
_cell.angle_alpha   90.00
_cell.angle_beta   90.00
_cell.angle_gamma   90.00
#
_symmetry.space_group_name_H-M   'P 1'
#
loop_
_entity.id
_entity.type
_entity.pdbx_description
1 polymer ?
#
loop_
_entity_poly.entity_id
_entity_poly.type
_entity_poly.pdbx_seq_one_letter_code
_entity_poly.pdbx_strand_id
1 'polypeptide(L)'
;MSSDDDRDHARKTESHGEIETRLESLICRIGEKSTSSLESNLEGLAKVLKSDLSNFKDFIIETLACAAVQMPEKVTIYSTLVGWLNSKSDSFGSEFMKYIMVELRDNVISCRWENARFMFRFITGTW
;
A
#
# COMPACT_ATOMS: atom_id res chain seq x y z
N MET A 1 43.82 12.41 -30.33
CA MET A 1 42.96 11.54 -31.15
C MET A 1 42.43 10.48 -30.18
N SER A 2 41.44 10.82 -29.36
CA SER A 2 39.99 10.79 -29.63
C SER A 2 39.55 9.45 -30.22
N SER A 3 38.86 8.65 -29.41
CA SER A 3 37.44 8.32 -29.58
C SER A 3 36.95 7.77 -28.22
N ASP A 4 36.15 8.53 -27.47
CA ASP A 4 34.69 8.69 -27.63
C ASP A 4 34.01 7.35 -27.30
N ASP A 5 33.52 7.16 -26.08
CA ASP A 5 32.23 7.66 -25.59
C ASP A 5 31.09 6.84 -26.18
N ASP A 6 30.79 5.71 -25.53
CA ASP A 6 29.52 4.98 -25.64
C ASP A 6 29.46 3.97 -24.48
N ARG A 7 29.55 4.47 -23.24
CA ARG A 7 29.04 3.69 -22.09
C ARG A 7 27.55 3.93 -22.03
N ASP A 8 26.88 3.14 -22.86
CA ASP A 8 25.45 2.95 -22.94
C ASP A 8 24.87 2.88 -21.51
N HIS A 9 24.30 4.01 -21.08
CA HIS A 9 23.53 4.12 -19.84
C HIS A 9 22.21 3.39 -20.09
N ALA A 10 22.28 2.07 -20.21
CA ALA A 10 21.12 1.20 -20.22
C ALA A 10 20.38 1.45 -18.90
N ARG A 11 19.37 2.31 -18.98
CA ARG A 11 18.41 2.60 -17.92
C ARG A 11 17.87 1.23 -17.51
N LYS A 12 18.39 0.65 -16.42
CA LYS A 12 17.89 -0.61 -15.86
C LYS A 12 16.41 -0.37 -15.58
N THR A 13 15.55 -0.91 -16.43
CA THR A 13 14.13 -1.00 -16.13
C THR A 13 14.01 -1.92 -14.92
N GLU A 14 13.54 -1.38 -13.79
CA GLU A 14 13.25 -2.17 -12.59
C GLU A 14 12.34 -3.34 -12.97
N SER A 15 12.64 -4.52 -12.44
CA SER A 15 11.78 -5.67 -12.63
C SER A 15 10.48 -5.52 -11.83
N HIS A 16 9.43 -6.23 -12.25
CA HIS A 16 8.12 -6.21 -11.56
C HIS A 16 8.26 -6.52 -10.05
N GLY A 17 9.07 -7.52 -9.69
CA GLY A 17 9.28 -7.89 -8.29
C GLY A 17 10.10 -6.88 -7.49
N GLU A 18 11.01 -6.13 -8.12
CA GLU A 18 11.73 -5.04 -7.46
C GLU A 18 10.76 -3.90 -7.10
N ILE A 19 9.79 -3.61 -7.98
CA ILE A 19 8.76 -2.60 -7.74
C ILE A 19 7.84 -3.04 -6.60
N GLU A 20 7.37 -4.30 -6.59
CA GLU A 20 6.57 -4.87 -5.49
C GLU A 20 7.30 -4.75 -4.15
N THR A 21 8.57 -5.16 -4.10
CA THR A 21 9.40 -5.07 -2.88
C THR A 21 9.55 -3.62 -2.41
N ARG A 22 9.73 -2.67 -3.35
CA ARG A 22 9.81 -1.24 -3.06
C ARG A 22 8.48 -0.73 -2.49
N LEU A 23 7.35 -1.09 -3.09
CA LEU A 23 6.01 -0.68 -2.65
C LEU A 23 5.71 -1.20 -1.24
N GLU A 24 5.99 -2.48 -0.99
CA GLU A 24 5.83 -3.09 0.33
C GLU A 24 6.67 -2.38 1.39
N SER A 25 7.96 -2.14 1.10
CA SER A 25 8.86 -1.43 2.01
C SER A 25 8.33 -0.04 2.38
N LEU A 26 7.84 0.70 1.39
CA LEU A 26 7.27 2.04 1.60
C LEU A 26 6.00 2.00 2.44
N ILE A 27 5.11 1.04 2.21
CA ILE A 27 3.86 0.86 2.97
C ILE A 27 4.17 0.46 4.41
N CYS A 28 5.10 -0.46 4.66
CA CYS A 28 5.42 -0.92 6.01
C CYS A 28 6.11 0.17 6.87
N ARG A 29 6.95 1.00 6.24
CA ARG A 29 7.75 2.02 6.95
C ARG A 29 7.01 3.32 7.23
N ILE A 30 5.82 3.53 6.68
CA ILE A 30 5.04 4.73 6.98
C ILE A 30 4.75 4.83 8.49
N GLY A 31 4.83 6.04 9.04
CA GLY A 31 4.67 6.28 10.48
C GLY A 31 5.92 6.06 11.33
N GLU A 32 7.04 5.61 10.75
CA GLU A 32 8.33 5.57 11.44
C GLU A 32 8.95 6.97 11.59
N LYS A 33 9.96 7.07 12.47
CA LYS A 33 10.67 8.33 12.71
C LYS A 33 11.28 8.85 11.41
N SER A 34 10.91 10.07 11.04
CA SER A 34 11.36 10.75 9.82
C SER A 34 11.75 12.19 10.12
N THR A 35 12.53 12.79 9.23
CA THR A 35 12.86 14.23 9.23
C THR A 35 11.70 15.09 8.75
N SER A 36 10.80 14.51 7.95
CA SER A 36 9.61 15.16 7.39
C SER A 36 8.35 14.82 8.19
N SER A 37 7.33 15.66 8.11
CA SER A 37 6.04 15.42 8.79
C SER A 37 5.33 14.17 8.27
N LEU A 38 4.46 13.59 9.09
CA LEU A 38 3.67 12.41 8.70
C LEU A 38 2.76 12.72 7.52
N GLU A 39 2.16 13.91 7.47
CA GLU A 39 1.29 14.34 6.37
C GLU A 39 2.07 14.40 5.04
N SER A 40 3.28 14.97 5.06
CA SER A 40 4.12 15.05 3.86
C SER A 40 4.53 13.65 3.37
N ASN A 41 4.87 12.75 4.30
CA ASN A 41 5.20 11.37 3.96
C ASN A 41 3.99 10.61 3.40
N LEU A 42 2.80 10.82 3.98
CA LEU A 42 1.55 10.23 3.50
C LEU A 42 1.21 10.70 2.09
N GLU A 43 1.28 12.01 1.84
CA GLU A 43 0.99 12.58 0.52
C GLU A 43 2.00 12.07 -0.52
N GLY A 44 3.28 12.01 -0.16
CA GLY A 44 4.34 11.47 -1.02
C GLY A 44 4.10 10.00 -1.38
N LEU A 45 3.84 9.15 -0.37
CA LEU A 45 3.56 7.74 -0.59
C LEU A 45 2.33 7.54 -1.45
N ALA A 46 1.25 8.27 -1.16
CA ALA A 46 0.00 8.08 -1.88
C ALA A 46 0.13 8.49 -3.36
N LYS A 47 0.95 9.51 -3.69
CA LYS A 47 1.32 9.83 -5.08
C LYS A 47 2.02 8.68 -5.79
N VAL A 48 2.96 8.02 -5.09
CA VAL A 48 3.70 6.84 -5.62
C VAL A 48 2.77 5.66 -5.84
N LEU A 49 1.95 5.30 -4.83
CA LEU A 49 0.99 4.21 -4.96
C LEU A 49 0.04 4.46 -6.13
N LYS A 50 -0.43 5.69 -6.28
CA LYS A 50 -1.32 6.07 -7.39
C LYS A 50 -0.67 5.86 -8.76
N SER A 51 0.60 6.22 -8.96
CA SER A 51 1.27 6.01 -10.25
C SER A 51 1.42 4.52 -10.59
N ASP A 52 1.54 3.67 -9.56
CA ASP A 52 1.75 2.23 -9.71
C ASP A 52 0.43 1.43 -9.73
N LEU A 53 -0.72 2.04 -9.41
CA LEU A 53 -2.03 1.37 -9.38
C LEU A 53 -2.39 0.67 -10.70
N SER A 54 -2.01 1.18 -11.87
CA SER A 54 -2.41 0.56 -13.14
C SER A 54 -1.85 -0.84 -13.34
N ASN A 55 -0.68 -1.12 -12.76
CA ASN A 55 0.03 -2.39 -12.92
C ASN A 55 0.05 -3.23 -11.63
N PHE A 56 -0.04 -2.58 -10.46
CA PHE A 56 0.16 -3.21 -9.15
C PHE A 56 -1.04 -3.07 -8.22
N LYS A 57 -2.25 -2.81 -8.75
CA LYS A 57 -3.46 -2.58 -7.93
C LYS A 57 -3.70 -3.67 -6.89
N ASP A 58 -3.73 -4.92 -7.33
CA ASP A 58 -4.07 -6.06 -6.46
C ASP A 58 -3.00 -6.23 -5.37
N PHE A 59 -1.72 -6.15 -5.75
CA PHE A 59 -0.59 -6.17 -4.81
C PHE A 59 -0.69 -5.04 -3.76
N ILE A 60 -1.03 -3.82 -4.18
CA ILE A 60 -1.20 -2.67 -3.27
C ILE A 60 -2.37 -2.90 -2.31
N ILE A 61 -3.51 -3.41 -2.81
CA ILE A 61 -4.68 -3.73 -1.98
C ILE A 61 -4.31 -4.79 -0.93
N GLU A 62 -3.71 -5.89 -1.35
CA GLU A 62 -3.27 -6.99 -0.48
C GLU A 62 -2.29 -6.50 0.59
N THR A 63 -1.29 -5.71 0.19
CA THR A 63 -0.27 -5.19 1.08
C THR A 63 -0.85 -4.21 2.11
N LEU A 64 -1.72 -3.28 1.70
CA LEU A 64 -2.37 -2.34 2.62
C LEU A 64 -3.30 -3.05 3.61
N ALA A 65 -4.08 -4.03 3.14
CA ALA A 65 -4.95 -4.83 3.99
C ALA A 65 -4.14 -5.66 5.00
N CYS A 66 -3.06 -6.30 4.56
CA CYS A 66 -2.15 -7.05 5.42
C CYS A 66 -1.51 -6.13 6.47
N ALA A 67 -0.95 -4.99 6.05
CA ALA A 67 -0.32 -4.02 6.94
C ALA A 67 -1.28 -3.50 8.02
N ALA A 68 -2.54 -3.24 7.67
CA ALA A 68 -3.57 -2.81 8.62
C ALA A 68 -3.89 -3.84 9.71
N VAL A 69 -3.74 -5.13 9.40
CA VAL A 69 -3.99 -6.24 10.33
C VAL A 69 -2.75 -6.55 11.17
N GLN A 70 -1.57 -6.54 10.54
CA GLN A 70 -0.30 -6.87 11.20
C GLN A 70 0.23 -5.73 12.09
N MET A 71 -0.08 -4.47 11.74
CA MET A 71 0.32 -3.28 12.50
C MET A 71 -0.92 -2.48 12.95
N PRO A 72 -1.74 -3.05 13.86
CA PRO A 72 -2.98 -2.44 14.32
C PRO A 72 -2.80 -1.08 14.99
N GLU A 73 -1.61 -0.74 15.48
CA GLU A 73 -1.24 0.55 16.04
C GLU A 73 -1.12 1.66 14.97
N LYS A 74 -0.85 1.29 13.72
CA LYS A 74 -0.76 2.21 12.57
C LYS A 74 -2.06 2.28 11.76
N VAL A 75 -3.14 1.67 12.25
CA VAL A 75 -4.41 1.52 11.51
C VAL A 75 -4.93 2.83 10.90
N THR A 76 -4.88 3.94 11.64
CA THR A 76 -5.34 5.26 11.18
C THR A 76 -4.51 5.82 10.02
N ILE A 77 -3.22 5.49 9.97
CA ILE A 77 -2.31 5.86 8.90
C ILE A 77 -2.72 5.13 7.61
N TYR A 78 -2.92 3.82 7.69
CA TYR A 78 -3.38 3.01 6.55
C TYR A 78 -4.79 3.39 6.09
N SER A 79 -5.70 3.67 7.03
CA SER A 79 -7.05 4.16 6.73
C SER A 79 -7.01 5.48 5.95
N THR A 80 -6.11 6.40 6.33
CA THR A 80 -5.92 7.69 5.64
C THR A 80 -5.38 7.48 4.22
N LEU A 81 -4.40 6.59 4.04
CA LEU A 81 -3.85 6.23 2.73
C LEU A 81 -4.93 5.65 1.80
N VAL A 82 -5.71 4.68 2.28
CA VAL A 82 -6.81 4.09 1.51
C VAL A 82 -7.86 5.14 1.15
N GLY A 83 -8.23 6.01 2.09
CA GLY A 83 -9.15 7.12 1.82
C GLY A 83 -8.63 8.08 0.75
N TRP A 84 -7.33 8.39 0.77
CA TRP A 84 -6.70 9.23 -0.24
C TRP A 84 -6.70 8.57 -1.62
N LEU A 85 -6.34 7.28 -1.71
CA LEU A 85 -6.38 6.52 -2.96
C LEU A 85 -7.80 6.43 -3.52
N ASN A 86 -8.79 6.18 -2.66
CA ASN A 86 -10.21 6.15 -3.04
C ASN A 86 -10.67 7.51 -3.60
N SER A 87 -10.25 8.63 -3.01
CA SER A 87 -10.61 9.97 -3.50
C SER A 87 -10.11 10.27 -4.93
N LYS A 88 -9.20 9.46 -5.45
CA LYS A 88 -8.58 9.62 -6.78
C LYS A 88 -8.96 8.52 -7.77
N SER A 89 -9.64 7.47 -7.32
CA SER A 89 -10.07 6.34 -8.14
C SER A 89 -11.32 5.73 -7.51
N ASP A 90 -12.48 5.98 -8.13
CA ASP A 90 -13.77 5.49 -7.63
C ASP A 90 -13.85 3.95 -7.61
N SER A 91 -13.08 3.26 -8.46
CA SER A 91 -13.04 1.80 -8.47
C SER A 91 -12.17 1.21 -7.36
N PHE A 92 -11.09 1.90 -6.94
CA PHE A 92 -10.14 1.39 -5.97
C PHE A 92 -10.80 1.03 -4.63
N GLY A 93 -11.61 1.93 -4.06
CA GLY A 93 -12.27 1.67 -2.80
C GLY A 93 -13.23 0.47 -2.85
N SER A 94 -13.94 0.30 -3.97
CA SER A 94 -14.85 -0.84 -4.14
C SER A 94 -14.12 -2.17 -4.18
N GLU A 95 -12.97 -2.23 -4.87
CA GLU A 95 -12.14 -3.43 -4.96
C GLU A 95 -11.43 -3.72 -3.64
N PHE A 96 -10.89 -2.69 -2.98
CA PHE A 96 -10.31 -2.81 -1.65
C PHE A 96 -11.33 -3.33 -0.63
N MET A 97 -12.54 -2.77 -0.62
CA MET A 97 -13.59 -3.20 0.29
C MET A 97 -14.05 -4.64 0.01
N LYS A 98 -14.16 -5.02 -1.27
CA LYS A 98 -14.47 -6.40 -1.66
C LYS A 98 -13.40 -7.37 -1.16
N TYR A 99 -12.11 -7.02 -1.31
CA TYR A 99 -11.01 -7.83 -0.80
C TYR A 99 -11.09 -8.01 0.72
N ILE A 100 -11.23 -6.91 1.47
CA ILE A 100 -11.34 -6.94 2.94
C ILE A 100 -12.52 -7.79 3.40
N MET A 101 -13.67 -7.73 2.73
CA MET A 101 -14.85 -8.53 3.11
C MET A 101 -14.65 -10.03 2.89
N VAL A 102 -13.96 -10.41 1.81
CA VAL A 102 -13.60 -11.81 1.56
C VAL A 102 -12.62 -12.29 2.62
N GLU A 103 -11.56 -11.53 2.88
CA GLU A 103 -10.56 -11.87 3.90
C GLU A 103 -11.16 -11.94 5.31
N LEU A 104 -12.05 -11.01 5.67
CA LEU A 104 -12.75 -11.02 6.95
C LEU A 104 -13.57 -12.31 7.11
N ARG A 105 -14.32 -12.69 6.07
CA ARG A 105 -15.09 -13.95 6.07
C ARG A 105 -14.16 -15.15 6.28
N ASP A 106 -13.04 -15.21 5.57
CA ASP A 106 -12.12 -16.34 5.63
C ASP A 106 -11.41 -16.44 6.99
N ASN A 107 -11.08 -15.29 7.61
CA ASN A 107 -10.55 -15.24 8.97
C ASN A 107 -11.61 -15.68 10.00
N VAL A 108 -12.88 -15.33 9.82
CA VAL A 108 -13.99 -15.79 10.69
C VAL A 108 -14.20 -17.30 10.57
N ILE A 109 -14.27 -17.85 9.34
CA ILE A 109 -14.42 -19.29 9.11
C ILE A 109 -13.23 -20.08 9.69
N SER A 110 -12.03 -19.51 9.59
CA SER A 110 -10.81 -20.11 10.12
C SER A 110 -10.60 -19.87 11.62
N CYS A 111 -11.57 -19.29 12.33
CA CYS A 111 -11.48 -18.95 13.75
C CYS A 111 -10.30 -18.02 14.11
N ARG A 112 -9.80 -17.21 13.17
CA ARG A 112 -8.75 -16.20 13.39
C ARG A 112 -9.38 -14.90 13.89
N TRP A 113 -9.96 -14.95 15.08
CA TRP A 113 -10.79 -13.88 15.63
C TRP A 113 -10.06 -12.55 15.82
N GLU A 114 -8.78 -12.59 16.13
CA GLU A 114 -7.98 -11.38 16.35
C GLU A 114 -7.72 -10.62 15.04
N ASN A 115 -7.34 -11.34 13.98
CA ASN A 115 -7.24 -10.77 12.64
C ASN A 115 -8.58 -10.21 12.16
N ALA A 116 -9.67 -10.99 12.33
CA ALA A 116 -11.01 -10.55 11.99
C ALA A 116 -11.40 -9.27 12.75
N ARG A 117 -11.05 -9.17 14.04
CA ARG A 117 -11.26 -7.96 14.85
C ARG A 117 -10.46 -6.77 14.33
N PHE A 118 -9.20 -6.95 13.95
CA PHE A 118 -8.39 -5.86 13.40
C PHE A 118 -8.88 -5.41 12.02
N MET A 119 -9.26 -6.34 11.15
CA MET A 119 -9.91 -6.03 9.87
C MET A 119 -11.21 -5.25 10.09
N PHE A 120 -12.08 -5.71 11.00
CA PHE A 120 -13.31 -5.00 11.33
C PHE A 120 -13.04 -3.60 11.87
N ARG A 121 -12.05 -3.45 12.76
CA ARG A 121 -11.64 -2.13 13.27
C ARG A 121 -11.15 -1.21 12.16
N PHE A 122 -10.42 -1.73 11.19
CA PHE A 122 -9.99 -0.97 10.01
C PHE A 122 -11.20 -0.46 9.21
N ILE A 123 -12.19 -1.33 8.97
CA ILE A 123 -13.44 -0.98 8.27
C ILE A 123 -14.22 0.11 9.01
N THR A 124 -14.34 0.02 10.34
CA THR A 124 -15.09 1.00 11.14
C THR A 124 -14.32 2.28 11.43
N GLY A 125 -12.98 2.24 11.32
CA GLY A 125 -12.11 3.40 11.49
C GLY A 125 -11.87 4.16 10.19
N THR A 126 -12.29 3.59 9.06
CA THR A 126 -12.53 4.30 7.81
C THR A 126 -14.01 4.72 7.79
N TRP A 127 -14.30 5.87 7.16
CA TRP A 127 -15.61 6.54 7.02
C TRP A 127 -16.13 7.34 8.23
#